data_AF-T0YAK1-F1
#
_entry.id   AF-T0YAK1-F1
#
_cell.length_a   1.000
_cell.length_b   1.000
_cell.length_c   1.000
_cell.angle_alpha   90.00
_cell.angle_beta   90.00
_cell.angle_gamma   90.00
#
_symmetry.space_group_name_H-M   'P 1'
#
loop_
_entity.id
_entity.type
_entity.pdbx_description
1 polymer ?
#
loop_
_entity_poly.entity_id
_entity_poly.type
_entity_poly.pdbx_seq_one_letter_code
_entity_poly.pdbx_strand_id
1 'polypeptide(L)'
;GELEDFMKPGPKTHRHHLRITGDELRELKKLTGWMAEAFGLDRKIEKYTGTRPMTFYRWDLDCLLDVISMALEDEQVYPDTSAPEYQALARLDERLRTEYDAVYSAE
;
A
#
# COMPACT_ATOMS: atom_id res chain seq x y z
N GLY A 1 -5.64 9.25 28.18
CA GLY A 1 -4.48 10.15 28.36
C GLY A 1 -3.77 10.25 27.04
N GLU A 2 -4.02 11.35 26.33
CA GLU A 2 -3.29 12.06 25.26
C GLU A 2 -2.41 11.35 24.20
N LEU A 3 -2.24 10.02 24.17
CA LEU A 3 -1.49 9.33 23.11
C LEU A 3 -2.39 8.63 22.07
N GLU A 4 -3.69 8.49 22.33
CA GLU A 4 -4.63 7.86 21.38
C GLU A 4 -5.17 8.81 20.29
N ASP A 5 -4.95 10.12 20.45
CA ASP A 5 -5.51 11.16 19.57
C ASP A 5 -4.57 11.56 18.41
N PHE A 6 -3.31 11.09 18.44
CA PHE A 6 -2.33 11.37 17.37
C PHE A 6 -2.34 10.34 16.22
N MET A 7 -2.95 9.16 16.43
CA MET A 7 -2.91 8.07 15.44
C MET A 7 -4.21 7.91 14.64
N LYS A 8 -5.27 8.66 14.97
CA LYS A 8 -6.47 8.70 14.13
C LYS A 8 -6.31 9.82 13.11
N PRO A 9 -6.56 9.56 11.81
CA PRO A 9 -6.56 10.62 10.82
C PRO A 9 -7.61 11.65 11.22
N GLY A 10 -7.13 12.84 11.58
CA GLY A 10 -7.99 13.97 11.90
C GLY A 10 -8.86 14.34 10.70
N PRO A 11 -9.91 15.16 10.89
CA PRO A 11 -10.81 15.55 9.82
C PRO A 11 -10.14 16.27 8.64
N LYS A 12 -8.89 16.73 8.80
CA LYS A 12 -8.07 17.38 7.78
C LYS A 12 -7.06 16.44 7.10
N THR A 13 -6.97 15.17 7.49
CA THR A 13 -6.02 14.24 6.88
C THR A 13 -6.42 13.97 5.43
N HIS A 14 -5.45 14.10 4.52
CA HIS A 14 -5.65 13.84 3.11
C HIS A 14 -6.10 12.39 2.88
N ARG A 15 -6.98 12.19 1.90
CA ARG A 15 -7.61 10.91 1.58
C ARG A 15 -7.28 10.56 0.14
N HIS A 16 -6.45 9.55 -0.04
CA HIS A 16 -6.09 9.02 -1.35
C HIS A 16 -7.16 8.00 -1.77
N HIS A 17 -7.85 8.27 -2.87
CA HIS A 17 -8.90 7.39 -3.38
C HIS A 17 -8.37 6.54 -4.53
N LEU A 18 -7.83 5.37 -4.20
CA LEU A 18 -7.11 4.53 -5.13
C LEU A 18 -7.86 3.23 -5.45
N ARG A 19 -7.90 2.90 -6.74
CA ARG A 19 -8.37 1.60 -7.20
C ARG A 19 -7.17 0.72 -7.56
N ILE A 20 -7.08 -0.43 -6.89
CA ILE A 20 -6.05 -1.46 -7.11
C ILE A 20 -6.79 -2.72 -7.56
N THR A 21 -6.41 -3.30 -8.69
CA THR A 21 -7.19 -4.37 -9.33
C THR A 21 -6.30 -5.36 -10.08
N GLY A 22 -6.88 -6.46 -10.54
CA GLY A 22 -6.19 -7.43 -11.39
C GLY A 22 -4.95 -7.98 -10.70
N ASP A 23 -3.85 -8.07 -11.46
CA ASP A 23 -2.60 -8.66 -10.97
C ASP A 23 -1.96 -7.82 -9.85
N GLU A 24 -2.09 -6.50 -9.88
CA GLU A 24 -1.60 -5.64 -8.79
C GLU A 24 -2.24 -6.00 -7.45
N LEU A 25 -3.57 -6.20 -7.45
CA LEU A 25 -4.29 -6.58 -6.23
C LEU A 25 -3.96 -8.02 -5.80
N ARG A 26 -3.77 -8.92 -6.77
CA ARG A 26 -3.40 -10.31 -6.50
C ARG A 26 -2.04 -10.38 -5.79
N GLU A 27 -1.05 -9.66 -6.28
CA GLU A 27 0.30 -9.63 -5.70
C GLU A 27 0.30 -8.91 -4.36
N LEU A 28 -0.40 -7.77 -4.26
CA LEU A 28 -0.51 -7.05 -2.98
C LEU A 28 -1.10 -7.92 -1.86
N LYS A 29 -2.09 -8.76 -2.18
CA LYS A 29 -2.71 -9.65 -1.20
C LYS A 29 -1.77 -10.72 -0.64
N LYS A 30 -0.72 -11.11 -1.37
CA LYS A 30 0.28 -12.06 -0.85
C LYS A 30 1.09 -11.45 0.30
N LEU A 31 1.16 -10.12 0.36
CA LEU A 31 1.95 -9.37 1.32
C LEU A 31 1.17 -8.97 2.57
N THR A 32 -0.11 -9.34 2.72
CA THR A 32 -0.93 -8.91 3.88
C THR A 32 -0.35 -9.36 5.22
N GLY A 33 0.37 -10.48 5.27
CA GLY A 33 1.08 -10.93 6.46
C GLY A 33 2.17 -9.97 6.92
N TRP A 34 2.74 -9.18 6.00
CA TRP A 34 3.78 -8.17 6.28
C TRP A 34 3.17 -6.82 6.67
N MET A 35 1.84 -6.68 6.62
CA MET A 35 1.09 -5.48 7.00
C MET A 35 0.41 -5.60 8.38
N ALA A 36 0.72 -6.65 9.15
CA ALA A 36 0.00 -7.00 10.38
C ALA A 36 0.07 -5.91 11.46
N GLU A 37 1.08 -5.05 11.43
CA GLU A 37 1.26 -3.95 12.39
C GLU A 37 0.55 -2.66 11.97
N ALA A 38 -0.01 -2.59 10.76
CA ALA A 38 -0.63 -1.38 10.21
C ALA A 38 -2.13 -1.29 10.49
N PHE A 39 -2.53 -1.35 11.76
CA PHE A 39 -3.87 -0.99 12.23
C PHE A 39 -5.06 -1.56 11.40
N GLY A 40 -5.00 -2.83 11.00
CA GLY A 40 -6.07 -3.50 10.25
C GLY A 40 -6.01 -3.30 8.73
N LEU A 41 -4.95 -2.70 8.20
CA LEU A 41 -4.67 -2.60 6.76
C LEU A 41 -4.56 -3.99 6.12
N ASP A 42 -3.91 -4.93 6.80
CA ASP A 42 -3.86 -6.35 6.43
C ASP A 42 -5.25 -6.91 6.08
N ARG A 43 -6.21 -6.80 7.00
CA ARG A 43 -7.59 -7.29 6.85
C ARG A 43 -8.35 -6.50 5.79
N LYS A 44 -8.07 -5.20 5.67
CA LYS A 44 -8.69 -4.31 4.70
C LYS A 44 -8.29 -4.70 3.28
N ILE A 45 -7.00 -4.96 3.05
CA ILE A 45 -6.46 -5.42 1.76
C ILE A 45 -6.90 -6.86 1.47
N GLU A 46 -6.86 -7.76 2.44
CA GLU A 46 -7.31 -9.15 2.28
C GLU A 46 -8.76 -9.23 1.77
N LYS A 47 -9.66 -8.43 2.36
CA LYS A 47 -11.08 -8.36 1.97
C LYS A 47 -11.35 -7.54 0.72
N TYR A 48 -10.37 -6.78 0.24
CA TYR A 48 -10.57 -5.89 -0.89
C TYR A 48 -10.79 -6.67 -2.19
N THR A 49 -11.80 -6.30 -2.97
CA THR A 49 -12.14 -6.99 -4.23
C THR A 49 -11.72 -6.22 -5.49
N GLY A 50 -11.21 -4.99 -5.35
CA GLY A 50 -10.84 -4.13 -6.48
C GLY A 50 -12.03 -3.62 -7.31
N THR A 51 -13.26 -3.87 -6.88
CA THR A 51 -14.47 -3.44 -7.60
C THR A 51 -14.75 -1.94 -7.50
N ARG A 52 -14.29 -1.30 -6.42
CA ARG A 52 -14.46 0.15 -6.17
C ARG A 52 -13.17 0.73 -5.60
N PRO A 53 -12.87 2.02 -5.81
CA PRO A 53 -11.75 2.67 -5.13
C PRO A 53 -11.85 2.54 -3.61
N MET A 54 -10.70 2.43 -2.96
CA MET A 54 -10.55 2.40 -1.51
C MET A 54 -9.91 3.70 -1.04
N THR A 55 -10.28 4.15 0.16
CA THR A 55 -9.64 5.31 0.78
C THR A 55 -8.42 4.85 1.56
N PHE A 56 -7.28 5.47 1.29
CA PHE A 56 -6.04 5.32 2.05
C PHE A 56 -5.64 6.64 2.67
N TYR A 57 -5.11 6.58 3.87
CA TYR A 57 -4.46 7.70 4.54
C TYR A 57 -2.95 7.65 4.33
N ARG A 58 -2.23 8.72 4.69
CA ARG A 58 -0.77 8.78 4.59
C ARG A 58 -0.09 7.55 5.19
N TRP A 59 -0.44 7.20 6.43
CA TRP A 59 0.10 6.03 7.13
C TRP A 59 -0.21 4.70 6.43
N ASP A 60 -1.36 4.58 5.76
CA ASP A 60 -1.65 3.40 4.96
C ASP A 60 -0.67 3.35 3.77
N LEU A 61 -0.43 4.48 3.10
CA LEU A 61 0.49 4.55 1.97
C LEU A 61 1.94 4.33 2.38
N ASP A 62 2.39 4.90 3.50
CA ASP A 62 3.74 4.67 4.06
C ASP A 62 3.97 3.16 4.27
N CYS A 63 3.03 2.48 4.94
CA CYS A 63 3.12 1.04 5.16
C CYS A 63 3.09 0.25 3.85
N LEU A 64 2.20 0.61 2.91
CA LEU A 64 2.14 -0.07 1.61
C LEU A 64 3.46 0.08 0.85
N LEU A 65 4.02 1.28 0.79
CA LEU A 65 5.28 1.56 0.10
C LEU A 65 6.45 0.79 0.72
N ASP A 66 6.56 0.78 2.05
CA ASP A 66 7.61 0.04 2.75
C ASP A 66 7.51 -1.47 2.49
N VAL A 67 6.32 -2.05 2.65
CA VAL A 67 6.09 -3.49 2.43
C VAL A 67 6.35 -3.89 0.98
N ILE A 68 5.90 -3.08 0.03
CA ILE A 68 6.11 -3.36 -1.39
C ILE A 68 7.59 -3.23 -1.76
N SER A 69 8.29 -2.19 -1.30
CA SER A 69 9.73 -2.02 -1.55
C SER A 69 10.53 -3.21 -1.01
N MET A 70 10.27 -3.60 0.24
CA MET A 70 10.92 -4.77 0.84
C MET A 70 10.66 -6.05 0.03
N ALA A 71 9.42 -6.26 -0.43
CA ALA A 71 9.08 -7.44 -1.22
C ALA A 71 9.78 -7.44 -2.59
N LEU A 72 9.87 -6.30 -3.27
CA LEU A 72 10.53 -6.17 -4.58
C LEU A 72 12.05 -6.32 -4.49
N GLU A 73 12.65 -6.04 -3.32
CA GLU A 73 14.09 -6.21 -3.07
C GLU A 73 14.46 -7.63 -2.60
N ASP A 74 13.48 -8.44 -2.21
CA ASP A 74 13.70 -9.81 -1.71
C ASP A 74 13.67 -10.85 -2.85
N GLU A 75 14.85 -11.35 -3.21
CA GLU A 75 15.03 -12.41 -4.23
C GLU A 75 14.31 -13.73 -3.87
N GLN A 76 13.97 -13.96 -2.59
CA GLN A 76 13.16 -15.12 -2.20
C GLN A 76 11.68 -14.95 -2.55
N VAL A 77 11.20 -13.71 -2.53
CA VAL A 77 9.82 -13.39 -2.94
C VAL A 77 9.73 -13.30 -4.46
N TYR A 78 10.68 -12.59 -5.08
CA TYR A 78 10.75 -12.43 -6.53
C TYR A 78 12.16 -12.74 -7.07
N PRO A 79 12.46 -14.02 -7.37
CA PRO A 79 13.75 -14.39 -7.97
C PRO A 79 13.89 -13.97 -9.44
N ASP A 80 12.79 -13.66 -10.13
CA ASP A 80 12.77 -13.22 -11.52
C ASP A 80 12.04 -11.88 -11.64
N THR A 81 12.79 -10.81 -11.86
CA THR A 81 12.25 -9.46 -12.02
C THR A 81 11.60 -9.22 -13.39
N SER A 82 11.77 -10.12 -14.35
CA SER A 82 11.05 -10.08 -15.63
C SER A 82 9.66 -10.73 -15.56
N ALA A 83 9.37 -11.45 -14.48
CA ALA A 83 8.11 -12.13 -14.27
C ALA A 83 6.93 -11.14 -14.20
N PRO A 84 5.75 -11.51 -14.74
CA PRO A 84 4.58 -10.62 -14.75
C PRO A 84 4.12 -10.25 -13.33
N GLU A 85 4.33 -11.12 -12.34
CA GLU A 85 4.04 -10.87 -10.93
C GLU A 85 4.89 -9.73 -10.36
N TYR A 86 6.22 -9.79 -10.53
CA TYR A 86 7.12 -8.71 -10.12
C TYR A 86 6.73 -7.40 -10.82
N GLN A 87 6.52 -7.45 -12.13
CA GLN A 87 6.18 -6.27 -12.92
C GLN A 87 4.82 -5.66 -12.50
N ALA A 88 3.86 -6.48 -12.08
CA ALA A 88 2.59 -6.00 -11.55
C ALA A 88 2.77 -5.26 -10.22
N LEU A 89 3.58 -5.81 -9.32
CA LEU A 89 3.84 -5.19 -8.03
C LEU A 89 4.68 -3.90 -8.17
N ALA A 90 5.69 -3.90 -9.05
CA ALA A 90 6.52 -2.73 -9.34
C ALA A 90 5.71 -1.57 -9.94
N ARG A 91 4.77 -1.85 -10.86
CA ARG A 91 3.84 -0.82 -11.37
C ARG A 91 2.93 -0.26 -10.27
N LEU A 92 2.52 -1.08 -9.32
CA LEU A 92 1.75 -0.61 -8.17
C LEU A 92 2.60 0.32 -7.29
N ASP A 93 3.84 -0.07 -6.97
CA ASP A 93 4.79 0.75 -6.20
C ASP A 93 4.95 2.14 -6.81
N GLU A 94 5.27 2.22 -8.11
CA GLU A 94 5.48 3.49 -8.83
C GLU A 94 4.23 4.39 -8.77
N ARG A 95 3.05 3.81 -8.96
CA ARG A 95 1.78 4.55 -8.89
C ARG A 95 1.49 5.07 -7.49
N LEU A 96 1.78 4.27 -6.46
CA LEU A 96 1.61 4.69 -5.06
C LEU A 96 2.60 5.80 -4.69
N ARG A 97 3.86 5.72 -5.14
CA ARG A 97 4.86 6.78 -4.94
C ARG A 97 4.44 8.07 -5.63
N THR A 98 3.99 7.99 -6.88
CA THR A 98 3.51 9.16 -7.63
C THR A 98 2.35 9.85 -6.89
N GLU A 99 1.39 9.08 -6.39
CA GLU A 99 0.26 9.61 -5.62
C GLU A 99 0.72 10.23 -4.29
N TYR A 100 1.69 9.61 -3.62
CA TYR A 100 2.27 10.10 -2.38
C TYR A 100 3.02 11.42 -2.60
N ASP A 101 3.92 11.44 -3.57
CA ASP A 101 4.77 12.59 -3.88
C ASP A 101 3.97 13.81 -4.33
N ALA A 102 2.87 13.59 -5.06
CA ALA A 102 1.97 14.65 -5.49
C ALA A 102 1.37 15.45 -4.32
N VAL A 103 1.35 14.88 -3.11
CA VAL A 103 0.78 15.51 -1.91
C VAL A 103 1.85 15.88 -0.88
N TYR A 104 2.93 15.09 -0.77
CA TYR A 104 3.90 15.22 0.33
C TYR A 104 5.32 15.60 -0.10
N SER A 105 5.67 15.57 -1.38
CA SER A 105 7.05 15.87 -1.85
C SER A 105 7.28 17.35 -2.19
N ALA A 106 6.41 18.23 -1.68
CA ALA A 106 6.53 19.69 -1.79
C ALA A 106 6.98 20.37 -0.48
N GLU A 107 7.65 19.64 0.43
CA GLU A 107 8.23 20.17 1.67
C GLU A 107 9.73 20.51 1.53
#